data_AF-A0A1Y5Q7C9-F1
#
_entry.id   AF-A0A1Y5Q7C9-F1
#
_cell.length_a   1.000
_cell.length_b   1.000
_cell.length_c   1.000
_cell.angle_alpha   90.00
_cell.angle_beta   90.00
_cell.angle_gamma   90.00
#
_symmetry.space_group_name_H-M   'P 1'
#
loop_
_entity.id
_entity.type
_entity.pdbx_description
1 polymer ?
#
loop_
_entity_poly.entity_id
_entity_poly.type
_entity_poly.pdbx_seq_one_letter_code
_entity_poly.pdbx_strand_id
1 'polypeptide(L)'
;MDQLSTEIANGLKFHLRAKAAHEAAQLMRDLSRWLGQKSGVDSAGQPVWSGLVGEFQAGREAVLEMLDSLERNVSILRKDLRSEHATLIPLQATERPFAMPTAATLREWADEAFKDIGGSFALFPMLADADERPALLRKVVRMAERQITLAGSEDGEDTDPLIEALEQRSPTERQRLFSELLQRAMPWIDANLSRDFTPNADQFKCFVGVARADEFSRKFKTELETCLPASIGITAAQIGIVETGIPGRAVCYTELSGIPLTVLRGLEAWRTSYRKESERIPTHTHIDITRFSHPLAPSTEELNRLADDFRHYLLAIMLGILERSKQRVVPAGQYQFAVARGDVRRIGNERAIRLNGLPANYRDQIVDRVNQALDELDANQCCALAALADYYASAVYTAQLIELDTGAQDVRIGFASAIAAEVRRQLDDLAVRKGATQDELERSKRRLTEEEALRQWAEPVAESDADAYEWEVRAPLDGNHPRLKFVMRQDAQARAGITALLGGGQASATPPTPGMAPPPPPGGSSLPPPPVQTEPQYHLAISGQTYGPYPVSQVLKMLQDRQLDPQATQIWRQGFAAWIPLAQCNELLPPATTTPPPPPLN
;
A
#
# COMPACT_ATOMS: atom_id res chain seq x y z
N MET A 1 10.65 84.57 -4.96
CA MET A 1 11.54 83.47 -4.51
C MET A 1 10.86 82.64 -3.40
N ASP A 2 10.26 83.25 -2.37
CA ASP A 2 9.59 82.52 -1.28
C ASP A 2 8.36 81.68 -1.68
N GLN A 3 7.53 82.16 -2.62
CA GLN A 3 6.39 81.37 -3.12
C GLN A 3 6.84 80.10 -3.84
N LEU A 4 7.87 80.19 -4.69
CA LEU A 4 8.43 79.04 -5.40
C LEU A 4 9.01 77.99 -4.43
N SER A 5 9.74 78.45 -3.39
CA SER A 5 10.27 77.58 -2.33
C SER A 5 9.15 76.87 -1.56
N THR A 6 8.07 77.59 -1.27
CA THR A 6 6.89 77.05 -0.58
C THR A 6 6.13 76.03 -1.44
N GLU A 7 5.96 76.30 -2.73
CA GLU A 7 5.34 75.38 -3.68
C GLU A 7 6.17 74.11 -3.89
N ILE A 8 7.49 74.24 -4.03
CA ILE A 8 8.41 73.09 -4.11
C ILE A 8 8.35 72.27 -2.80
N ALA A 9 8.39 72.92 -1.64
CA ALA A 9 8.30 72.23 -0.35
C ALA A 9 6.95 71.52 -0.16
N ASN A 10 5.85 72.12 -0.62
CA ASN A 10 4.53 71.49 -0.59
C ASN A 10 4.47 70.32 -1.58
N GLY A 11 4.98 70.47 -2.80
CA GLY A 11 5.08 69.39 -3.79
C GLY A 11 5.87 68.19 -3.27
N LEU A 12 7.02 68.43 -2.63
CA LEU A 12 7.82 67.38 -1.98
C LEU A 12 7.09 66.72 -0.81
N LYS A 13 6.40 67.50 0.05
CA LYS A 13 5.58 66.94 1.14
C LYS A 13 4.42 66.10 0.62
N PHE A 14 3.74 66.53 -0.44
CA PHE A 14 2.69 65.75 -1.09
C PHE A 14 3.24 64.46 -1.70
N HIS A 15 4.37 64.52 -2.39
CA HIS A 15 5.01 63.35 -2.98
C HIS A 15 5.47 62.35 -1.91
N LEU A 16 6.08 62.84 -0.82
CA LEU A 16 6.51 62.00 0.30
C LEU A 16 5.32 61.34 1.01
N ARG A 17 4.22 62.09 1.23
CA ARG A 17 2.97 61.53 1.79
C ARG A 17 2.32 60.52 0.86
N ALA A 18 2.30 60.79 -0.45
CA ALA A 18 1.77 59.86 -1.45
C ALA A 18 2.58 58.56 -1.50
N LYS A 19 3.92 58.68 -1.45
CA LYS A 19 4.82 57.52 -1.40
C LYS A 19 4.64 56.74 -0.09
N ALA A 20 4.59 57.40 1.06
CA ALA A 20 4.33 56.76 2.35
C ALA A 20 2.97 56.05 2.39
N ALA A 21 1.91 56.66 1.84
CA ALA A 21 0.59 56.03 1.74
C ALA A 21 0.60 54.81 0.82
N HIS A 22 1.36 54.87 -0.29
CA HIS A 22 1.53 53.73 -1.20
C HIS A 22 2.25 52.56 -0.53
N GLU A 23 3.36 52.82 0.16
CA GLU A 23 4.11 51.79 0.89
C GLU A 23 3.28 51.20 2.05
N ALA A 24 2.55 52.03 2.79
CA ALA A 24 1.65 51.57 3.84
C ALA A 24 0.52 50.68 3.27
N ALA A 25 -0.06 51.04 2.13
CA ALA A 25 -1.07 50.23 1.45
C ALA A 25 -0.50 48.92 0.90
N GLN A 26 0.78 48.90 0.51
CA GLN A 26 1.47 47.67 0.12
C GLN A 26 1.71 46.77 1.33
N LEU A 27 2.25 47.30 2.42
CA LEU A 27 2.45 46.56 3.67
C LEU A 27 1.14 45.97 4.20
N MET A 28 0.03 46.73 4.18
CA MET A 28 -1.27 46.23 4.63
C MET A 28 -1.81 45.11 3.72
N ARG A 29 -1.54 45.16 2.41
CA ARG A 29 -1.90 44.08 1.47
C ARG A 29 -1.07 42.83 1.72
N ASP A 30 0.23 42.98 1.97
CA ASP A 30 1.13 41.87 2.25
C ASP A 30 0.80 41.23 3.61
N LEU A 31 0.49 42.04 4.62
CA LEU A 31 0.01 41.57 5.92
C LEU A 31 -1.33 40.84 5.79
N SER A 32 -2.27 41.35 4.99
CA SER A 32 -3.55 40.67 4.73
C SER A 32 -3.35 39.33 4.02
N ARG A 33 -2.44 39.24 3.05
CA ARG A 33 -2.11 37.96 2.39
C ARG A 33 -1.45 36.97 3.34
N TRP A 34 -0.55 37.45 4.21
CA TRP A 34 0.13 36.64 5.20
C TRP A 34 -0.84 36.11 6.28
N LEU A 35 -1.70 36.97 6.82
CA LEU A 35 -2.74 36.57 7.78
C LEU A 35 -3.72 35.60 7.15
N GLY A 36 -4.14 35.86 5.91
CA GLY A 36 -4.99 34.96 5.15
C GLY A 36 -6.13 35.67 4.44
N GLN A 37 -6.47 35.16 3.27
CA GLN A 37 -7.60 35.63 2.47
C GLN A 37 -8.58 34.49 2.23
N LYS A 38 -9.87 34.79 2.32
CA LYS A 38 -10.93 33.83 2.02
C LYS A 38 -10.91 33.54 0.52
N SER A 39 -10.57 32.31 0.14
CA SER A 39 -10.45 31.86 -1.25
C SER A 39 -11.73 31.19 -1.77
N GLY A 40 -12.62 30.74 -0.88
CA GLY A 40 -13.88 30.10 -1.27
C GLY A 40 -14.63 29.47 -0.10
N VAL A 41 -15.47 28.48 -0.42
CA VAL A 41 -16.09 27.57 0.53
C VAL A 41 -15.84 26.12 0.10
N ASP A 42 -15.66 25.23 1.06
CA ASP A 42 -15.48 23.80 0.81
C ASP A 42 -16.82 23.07 0.56
N SER A 43 -16.77 21.75 0.38
CA SER A 43 -17.95 20.89 0.20
C SER A 43 -18.91 20.86 1.39
N ALA A 44 -18.45 21.28 2.58
CA ALA A 44 -19.26 21.38 3.80
C ALA A 44 -19.79 22.81 4.02
N GLY A 45 -19.54 23.74 3.10
CA GLY A 45 -19.95 25.13 3.19
C GLY A 45 -19.09 25.98 4.14
N GLN A 46 -17.95 25.46 4.61
CA GLN A 46 -17.02 26.20 5.46
C GLN A 46 -16.10 27.09 4.62
N PRO A 47 -15.77 28.31 5.08
CA PRO A 47 -14.86 29.18 4.36
C PRO A 47 -13.46 28.57 4.31
N VAL A 48 -12.85 28.55 3.13
CA VAL A 48 -11.43 28.17 2.95
C VAL A 48 -10.59 29.44 3.02
N TRP A 49 -9.59 29.43 3.91
CA TRP A 49 -8.67 30.53 4.11
C TRP A 49 -7.27 30.19 3.61
N SER A 50 -6.56 31.17 3.07
CA SER A 50 -5.11 31.09 2.81
C SER A 50 -4.30 31.62 3.99
N GLY A 51 -2.97 31.62 3.87
CA GLY A 51 -2.06 32.20 4.87
C GLY A 51 -2.15 31.53 6.24
N LEU A 52 -1.84 32.28 7.29
CA LEU A 52 -1.79 31.77 8.66
C LEU A 52 -3.15 31.25 9.16
N VAL A 53 -4.26 31.91 8.82
CA VAL A 53 -5.61 31.44 9.18
C VAL A 53 -5.92 30.10 8.52
N GLY A 54 -5.48 29.91 7.26
CA GLY A 54 -5.58 28.64 6.55
C GLY A 54 -4.77 27.52 7.22
N GLU A 55 -3.55 27.82 7.68
CA GLU A 55 -2.71 26.86 8.43
C GLU A 55 -3.37 26.44 9.74
N PHE A 56 -3.95 27.38 10.51
CA PHE A 56 -4.69 27.04 11.73
C PHE A 56 -5.96 26.23 11.45
N GLN A 57 -6.66 26.52 10.35
CA GLN A 57 -7.82 25.75 9.92
C GLN A 57 -7.42 24.30 9.57
N ALA A 58 -6.38 24.12 8.74
CA ALA A 58 -5.87 22.81 8.37
C ALA A 58 -5.36 22.02 9.60
N GLY A 59 -4.66 22.70 10.52
CA GLY A 59 -4.22 22.10 11.78
C GLY A 59 -5.39 21.62 12.64
N ARG A 60 -6.45 22.42 12.76
CA ARG A 60 -7.68 22.02 13.48
C ARG A 60 -8.37 20.83 12.81
N GLU A 61 -8.48 20.83 11.48
CA GLU A 61 -9.07 19.73 10.72
C GLU A 61 -8.28 18.43 10.92
N ALA A 62 -6.94 18.49 10.89
CA ALA A 62 -6.08 17.35 11.16
C ALA A 62 -6.26 16.78 12.59
N VAL A 63 -6.44 17.65 13.60
CA VAL A 63 -6.75 17.21 14.98
C VAL A 63 -8.12 16.50 15.03
N LEU A 64 -9.14 17.06 14.40
CA LEU A 64 -10.48 16.46 14.37
C LEU A 64 -10.48 15.10 13.65
N GLU A 65 -9.79 15.00 12.52
CA GLU A 65 -9.63 13.74 11.79
C GLU A 65 -8.90 12.69 12.64
N MET A 66 -7.86 13.09 13.38
CA MET A 66 -7.16 12.21 14.30
C MET A 66 -8.06 11.73 15.44
N LEU A 67 -8.86 12.61 16.05
CA LEU A 67 -9.82 12.24 17.11
C LEU A 67 -10.87 11.26 16.59
N ASP A 68 -11.46 11.53 15.42
CA ASP A 68 -12.41 10.62 14.78
C ASP A 68 -11.77 9.27 14.43
N SER A 69 -10.51 9.27 13.99
CA SER A 69 -9.76 8.03 13.78
C SER A 69 -9.54 7.26 15.09
N LEU A 70 -9.24 7.94 16.19
CA LEU A 70 -9.06 7.30 17.51
C LEU A 70 -10.38 6.72 18.02
N GLU A 71 -11.49 7.46 17.90
CA GLU A 71 -12.82 6.97 18.27
C GLU A 71 -13.22 5.73 17.45
N ARG A 72 -12.97 5.77 16.13
CA ARG A 72 -13.14 4.60 15.26
C ARG A 72 -12.29 3.42 15.73
N ASN A 73 -11.01 3.64 16.04
CA ASN A 73 -10.12 2.59 16.53
C ASN A 73 -10.59 2.01 17.87
N VAL A 74 -11.03 2.85 18.82
CA VAL A 74 -11.59 2.41 20.10
C VAL A 74 -12.87 1.60 19.89
N SER A 75 -13.72 2.01 18.97
CA SER A 75 -14.94 1.27 18.61
C SER A 75 -14.61 -0.10 18.02
N ILE A 76 -13.62 -0.18 17.12
CA ILE A 76 -13.11 -1.44 16.56
C ILE A 76 -12.56 -2.33 17.68
N LEU A 77 -11.68 -1.81 18.54
CA LEU A 77 -11.12 -2.57 19.66
C LEU A 77 -12.20 -3.10 20.61
N ARG A 78 -13.21 -2.28 20.93
CA ARG A 78 -14.34 -2.72 21.75
C ARG A 78 -15.17 -3.81 21.07
N LYS A 79 -15.34 -3.73 19.75
CA LYS A 79 -16.02 -4.76 18.97
C LYS A 79 -15.20 -6.06 18.95
N ASP A 80 -13.89 -5.96 18.77
CA ASP A 80 -12.97 -7.10 18.76
C ASP A 80 -12.86 -7.76 20.14
N LEU A 81 -12.88 -6.98 21.22
CA LEU A 81 -12.94 -7.53 22.59
C LEU A 81 -14.25 -8.26 22.91
N ARG A 82 -15.31 -7.98 22.15
CA ARG A 82 -16.60 -8.67 22.27
C ARG A 82 -16.73 -9.87 21.32
N SER A 83 -15.84 -9.99 20.33
CA SER A 83 -15.90 -11.11 19.39
C SER A 83 -15.28 -12.36 20.01
N GLU A 84 -15.79 -13.52 19.60
CA GLU A 84 -15.17 -14.79 19.94
C GLU A 84 -13.86 -14.95 19.15
N HIS A 85 -12.84 -15.48 19.81
CA HIS A 85 -11.52 -15.71 19.23
C HIS A 85 -11.04 -17.10 19.63
N ALA A 86 -10.41 -17.84 18.72
CA ALA A 86 -9.94 -19.20 18.98
C ALA A 86 -8.89 -19.30 20.11
N THR A 87 -8.10 -18.25 20.35
CA THR A 87 -6.93 -18.28 21.25
C THR A 87 -6.99 -17.26 22.38
N LEU A 88 -8.04 -16.42 22.43
CA LEU A 88 -8.22 -15.38 23.45
C LEU A 88 -9.54 -15.56 24.19
N ILE A 89 -9.48 -15.50 25.53
CA ILE A 89 -10.66 -15.51 26.40
C ILE A 89 -10.77 -14.12 27.05
N PRO A 90 -11.69 -13.25 26.62
CA PRO A 90 -11.87 -11.96 27.24
C PRO A 90 -12.52 -12.12 28.62
N LEU A 91 -11.88 -11.58 29.65
CA LEU A 91 -12.42 -11.48 31.00
C LEU A 91 -12.79 -10.04 31.29
N GLN A 92 -14.05 -9.80 31.67
CA GLN A 92 -14.45 -8.49 32.15
C GLN A 92 -13.85 -8.27 33.54
N ALA A 93 -12.95 -7.29 33.63
CA ALA A 93 -12.42 -6.80 34.89
C ALA A 93 -13.36 -5.76 35.50
N THR A 94 -13.25 -5.55 36.82
CA THR A 94 -13.90 -4.42 37.47
C THR A 94 -13.23 -3.13 37.00
N GLU A 95 -13.99 -2.26 36.34
CA GLU A 95 -13.50 -0.93 35.99
C GLU A 95 -13.33 -0.13 37.29
N ARG A 96 -12.08 0.20 37.63
CA ARG A 96 -11.82 1.19 38.68
C ARG A 96 -12.23 2.56 38.11
N PRO A 97 -13.18 3.27 38.72
CA PRO A 97 -13.63 4.56 38.19
C PRO A 97 -12.46 5.55 38.20
N PHE A 98 -11.97 5.89 37.01
CA PHE A 98 -11.01 6.96 36.85
C PHE A 98 -11.75 8.28 36.74
N ALA A 99 -11.59 9.16 37.74
CA ALA A 99 -12.14 10.50 37.67
C ALA A 99 -11.36 11.31 36.63
N MET A 100 -12.05 11.70 35.54
CA MET A 100 -11.43 12.50 34.49
C MET A 100 -10.89 13.81 35.08
N PRO A 101 -9.60 14.15 34.85
CA PRO A 101 -9.04 15.41 35.31
C PRO A 101 -9.77 16.60 34.71
N THR A 102 -9.67 17.75 35.37
CA THR A 102 -10.24 18.99 34.85
C THR A 102 -9.58 19.37 33.51
N ALA A 103 -10.29 20.14 32.68
CA ALA A 103 -9.74 20.65 31.42
C ALA A 103 -8.45 21.46 31.61
N ALA A 104 -8.29 22.14 32.75
CA ALA A 104 -7.07 22.86 33.10
C ALA A 104 -5.89 21.88 33.31
N THR A 105 -6.11 20.83 34.10
CA THR A 105 -5.10 19.79 34.34
C THR A 105 -4.71 19.04 33.06
N LEU A 106 -5.68 18.70 32.21
CA LEU A 106 -5.40 18.07 30.91
C LEU A 106 -4.56 18.99 30.00
N ARG A 107 -4.80 20.30 30.06
CA ARG A 107 -4.01 21.28 29.32
C ARG A 107 -2.57 21.33 29.83
N GLU A 108 -2.35 21.31 31.14
CA GLU A 108 -1.01 21.25 31.73
C GLU A 108 -0.25 19.99 31.28
N TRP A 109 -0.93 18.84 31.26
CA TRP A 109 -0.33 17.59 30.76
C TRP A 109 0.02 17.67 29.28
N ALA A 110 -0.86 18.27 28.47
CA ALA A 110 -0.60 18.48 27.05
C ALA A 110 0.59 19.43 26.81
N ASP A 111 0.65 20.55 27.54
CA ASP A 111 1.74 21.52 27.47
C ASP A 111 3.09 20.85 27.84
N GLU A 112 3.11 19.98 28.86
CA GLU A 112 4.31 19.20 29.21
C GLU A 112 4.66 18.17 28.12
N ALA A 113 3.68 17.44 27.58
CA ALA A 113 3.91 16.43 26.54
C ALA A 113 4.50 17.02 25.25
N PHE A 114 4.13 18.27 24.93
CA PHE A 114 4.56 18.98 23.74
C PHE A 114 5.69 20.00 23.99
N LYS A 115 6.21 20.10 25.22
CA LYS A 115 7.24 21.08 25.58
C LYS A 115 8.50 21.01 24.71
N ASP A 116 8.86 19.81 24.26
CA ASP A 116 10.03 19.58 23.40
C ASP A 116 9.73 19.70 21.90
N ILE A 117 8.47 19.98 21.54
CA ILE A 117 8.05 20.19 20.15
C ILE A 117 8.09 21.69 19.90
N GLY A 118 8.61 22.12 18.74
CA GLY A 118 8.82 23.52 18.35
C GLY A 118 7.55 24.36 18.14
N GLY A 119 6.51 24.16 18.96
CA GLY A 119 5.22 24.85 18.92
C GLY A 119 4.33 24.39 17.77
N SER A 120 3.31 25.20 17.47
CA SER A 120 2.34 24.94 16.40
C SER A 120 2.98 24.81 15.01
N PHE A 121 4.11 25.49 14.78
CA PHE A 121 4.82 25.47 13.50
C PHE A 121 5.42 24.09 13.18
N ALA A 122 5.84 23.33 14.20
CA ALA A 122 6.29 21.96 14.03
C ALA A 122 5.13 20.95 14.15
N LEU A 123 4.18 21.23 15.04
CA LEU A 123 3.11 20.29 15.39
C LEU A 123 2.10 20.09 14.25
N PHE A 124 1.71 21.14 13.51
CA PHE A 124 0.74 20.99 12.42
C PHE A 124 1.28 20.18 11.23
N PRO A 125 2.52 20.39 10.73
CA PRO A 125 3.11 19.49 9.74
C PRO A 125 3.15 18.03 10.22
N MET A 126 3.57 17.79 11.47
CA MET A 126 3.61 16.44 12.04
C MET A 126 2.22 15.79 12.17
N LEU A 127 1.16 16.57 12.35
CA LEU A 127 -0.22 16.06 12.35
C LEU A 127 -0.72 15.75 10.94
N ALA A 128 -0.34 16.57 9.96
CA ALA A 128 -0.69 16.37 8.56
C ALA A 128 0.03 15.15 7.96
N ASP A 129 1.26 14.87 8.38
CA ASP A 129 2.03 13.70 7.96
C ASP A 129 1.56 12.43 8.70
N ALA A 130 1.10 11.44 7.93
CA ALA A 130 0.65 10.16 8.45
C ALA A 130 1.77 9.33 9.11
N ASP A 131 3.02 9.53 8.72
CA ASP A 131 4.17 8.79 9.23
C ASP A 131 4.70 9.39 10.55
N GLU A 132 4.51 10.70 10.76
CA GLU A 132 4.90 11.41 12.00
C GLU A 132 3.80 11.41 13.07
N ARG A 133 2.52 11.36 12.68
CA ARG A 133 1.36 11.34 13.59
C ARG A 133 1.45 10.29 14.72
N PRO A 134 1.92 9.04 14.49
CA PRO A 134 2.09 8.05 15.56
C PRO A 134 3.09 8.47 16.63
N ALA A 135 4.10 9.28 16.30
CA ALA A 135 5.06 9.80 17.28
C ALA A 135 4.39 10.78 18.26
N LEU A 136 3.52 11.66 17.75
CA LEU A 136 2.73 12.59 18.57
C LEU A 136 1.79 11.84 19.51
N LEU A 137 1.03 10.88 18.99
CA LEU A 137 0.11 10.07 19.80
C LEU A 137 0.85 9.33 20.91
N ARG A 138 2.01 8.73 20.62
CA ARG A 138 2.84 8.04 21.63
C ARG A 138 3.34 8.96 22.74
N LYS A 139 3.57 10.26 22.47
CA LYS A 139 3.94 11.23 23.52
C LYS A 139 2.76 11.53 24.44
N VAL A 140 1.59 11.81 23.87
CA VAL A 140 0.37 12.11 24.64
C VAL A 140 -0.06 10.90 25.48
N VAL A 141 -0.08 9.71 24.89
CA VAL A 141 -0.44 8.46 25.59
C VAL A 141 0.52 8.20 26.75
N ARG A 142 1.84 8.29 26.52
CA ARG A 142 2.83 8.10 27.60
C ARG A 142 2.68 9.11 28.74
N MET A 143 2.36 10.38 28.42
CA MET A 143 2.09 11.38 29.43
C MET A 143 0.85 11.02 30.25
N ALA A 144 -0.25 10.66 29.58
CA ALA A 144 -1.48 10.24 30.25
C ALA A 144 -1.26 9.00 31.13
N GLU A 145 -0.59 7.97 30.62
CA GLU A 145 -0.25 6.75 31.37
C GLU A 145 0.56 7.06 32.64
N ARG A 146 1.59 7.92 32.52
CA ARG A 146 2.42 8.35 33.65
C ARG A 146 1.58 9.06 34.71
N GLN A 147 0.73 9.99 34.31
CA GLN A 147 -0.08 10.79 35.23
C GLN A 147 -1.20 9.98 35.89
N ILE A 148 -1.83 9.07 35.14
CA ILE A 148 -2.81 8.11 35.68
C ILE A 148 -2.15 7.21 36.71
N THR A 149 -0.94 6.72 36.44
CA THR A 149 -0.18 5.87 37.38
C THR A 149 0.10 6.61 38.68
N LEU A 150 0.58 7.86 38.61
CA LEU A 150 0.85 8.70 39.78
C LEU A 150 -0.41 8.97 40.61
N ALA A 151 -1.55 9.21 39.94
CA ALA A 151 -2.83 9.44 40.61
C ALA A 151 -3.45 8.15 41.19
N GLY A 152 -3.16 6.99 40.61
CA GLY A 152 -3.70 5.69 41.02
C GLY A 152 -2.92 5.00 42.15
N SER A 153 -1.71 5.45 42.48
CA SER A 153 -0.85 4.85 43.51
C SER A 153 -1.23 5.19 44.96
N GLU A 154 -2.25 6.00 45.22
CA GLU A 154 -2.55 6.50 46.58
C GLU A 154 -3.56 5.65 47.38
N ASP A 155 -4.39 4.77 46.78
CA ASP A 155 -5.59 4.25 47.49
C ASP A 155 -6.00 2.76 47.27
N GLY A 156 -5.13 1.86 46.81
CA GLY A 156 -5.53 0.44 46.63
C GLY A 156 -4.43 -0.58 46.92
N GLU A 157 -4.81 -1.73 47.52
CA GLU A 157 -3.99 -2.95 47.44
C GLU A 157 -3.71 -3.21 45.95
N ASP A 158 -2.42 -3.33 45.61
CA ASP A 158 -1.91 -3.58 44.25
C ASP A 158 -2.24 -5.02 43.82
N THR A 159 -3.53 -5.35 43.74
CA THR A 159 -4.03 -6.67 43.36
C THR A 159 -4.04 -6.75 41.85
N ASP A 160 -3.52 -7.85 41.32
CA ASP A 160 -3.49 -8.08 39.88
C ASP A 160 -4.93 -8.12 39.32
N PRO A 161 -5.25 -7.36 38.25
CA PRO A 161 -6.61 -7.28 37.72
C PRO A 161 -7.19 -8.62 37.26
N LEU A 162 -6.35 -9.57 36.83
CA LEU A 162 -6.80 -10.89 36.42
C LEU A 162 -7.19 -11.72 37.66
N ILE A 163 -6.37 -11.70 38.72
CA ILE A 163 -6.70 -12.36 39.99
C ILE A 163 -8.02 -11.80 40.53
N GLU A 164 -8.15 -10.47 40.60
CA GLU A 164 -9.38 -9.79 41.05
C GLU A 164 -10.60 -10.22 40.23
N ALA A 165 -10.48 -10.22 38.89
CA ALA A 165 -11.56 -10.62 38.00
C ALA A 165 -11.95 -12.10 38.17
N LEU A 166 -11.01 -13.00 38.47
CA LEU A 166 -11.30 -14.42 38.72
C LEU A 166 -11.98 -14.64 40.09
N GLU A 167 -11.55 -13.92 41.13
CA GLU A 167 -12.14 -14.03 42.47
C GLU A 167 -13.60 -13.61 42.51
N GLN A 168 -13.99 -12.65 41.67
CA GLN A 168 -15.36 -12.19 41.54
C GLN A 168 -16.29 -13.18 40.80
N ARG A 169 -15.74 -14.22 40.19
CA ARG A 169 -16.52 -15.26 39.49
C ARG A 169 -16.89 -16.41 40.41
N SER A 170 -17.98 -17.08 40.07
CA SER A 170 -18.34 -18.32 40.76
C SER A 170 -17.30 -19.43 40.48
N PRO A 171 -17.12 -20.41 41.39
CA PRO A 171 -16.22 -21.54 41.15
C PRO A 171 -16.53 -22.30 39.86
N THR A 172 -17.81 -22.42 39.49
CA THR A 172 -18.23 -23.08 38.24
C THR A 172 -17.78 -22.31 36.99
N GLU A 173 -17.88 -20.98 37.01
CA GLU A 173 -17.39 -20.14 35.92
C GLU A 173 -15.86 -20.19 35.81
N ARG A 174 -15.14 -20.14 36.93
CA ARG A 174 -13.68 -20.32 36.93
C ARG A 174 -13.26 -21.66 36.37
N GLN A 175 -13.92 -22.74 36.77
CA GLN A 175 -13.66 -24.09 36.26
C GLN A 175 -13.86 -24.16 34.74
N ARG A 176 -14.94 -23.53 34.22
CA ARG A 176 -15.15 -23.40 32.77
C ARG A 176 -14.01 -22.65 32.11
N LEU A 177 -13.63 -21.48 32.64
CA LEU A 177 -12.56 -20.64 32.09
C LEU A 177 -11.20 -21.36 32.08
N PHE A 178 -10.84 -22.04 33.16
CA PHE A 178 -9.59 -22.82 33.22
C PHE A 178 -9.63 -24.01 32.27
N SER A 179 -10.76 -24.72 32.18
CA SER A 179 -10.92 -25.79 31.19
C SER A 179 -10.75 -25.26 29.77
N GLU A 180 -11.34 -24.12 29.46
CA GLU A 180 -11.27 -23.50 28.14
C GLU A 180 -9.86 -22.96 27.82
N LEU A 181 -9.19 -22.34 28.80
CA LEU A 181 -7.81 -21.89 28.70
C LEU A 181 -6.87 -23.06 28.39
N LEU A 182 -7.01 -24.14 29.14
CA LEU A 182 -6.24 -25.38 28.99
C LEU A 182 -6.53 -26.05 27.65
N GLN A 183 -7.79 -26.15 27.23
CA GLN A 183 -8.18 -26.75 25.94
C GLN A 183 -7.67 -25.97 24.74
N ARG A 184 -7.61 -24.64 24.81
CA ARG A 184 -7.11 -23.78 23.72
C ARG A 184 -5.58 -23.74 23.65
N ALA A 185 -4.91 -23.89 24.80
CA ALA A 185 -3.46 -23.88 24.89
C ALA A 185 -2.83 -25.24 24.61
N MET A 186 -3.50 -26.32 25.05
CA MET A 186 -3.08 -27.67 24.72
C MET A 186 -3.33 -27.88 23.23
N PRO A 187 -2.32 -28.35 22.51
CA PRO A 187 -2.45 -28.45 21.07
C PRO A 187 -3.50 -29.49 20.76
N TRP A 188 -4.13 -29.27 19.62
CA TRP A 188 -5.06 -30.08 18.83
C TRP A 188 -4.54 -31.50 18.50
N ILE A 189 -3.65 -32.02 19.33
CA ILE A 189 -3.00 -33.31 19.27
C ILE A 189 -3.99 -34.32 19.80
N ASP A 190 -4.76 -34.87 18.87
CA ASP A 190 -5.31 -36.20 19.06
C ASP A 190 -4.14 -37.19 18.95
N ALA A 191 -3.43 -37.43 20.06
CA ALA A 191 -2.39 -38.44 20.10
C ALA A 191 -2.72 -39.47 21.17
N ASN A 192 -2.48 -40.74 20.83
CA ASN A 192 -2.62 -41.82 21.79
C ASN A 192 -1.34 -41.93 22.65
N LEU A 193 -1.10 -40.90 23.48
CA LEU A 193 0.11 -40.70 24.30
C LEU A 193 0.28 -41.69 25.46
N SER A 194 -0.51 -42.76 25.45
CA SER A 194 -0.47 -43.84 26.44
C SER A 194 -0.18 -45.21 25.82
N ARG A 195 -0.41 -45.38 24.51
CA ARG A 195 -0.25 -46.66 23.80
C ARG A 195 0.84 -46.64 22.74
N ASP A 196 0.89 -45.58 21.94
CA ASP A 196 1.76 -45.51 20.76
C ASP A 196 3.11 -44.83 21.11
N PHE A 197 3.11 -43.89 22.06
CA PHE A 197 4.31 -43.24 22.61
C PHE A 197 3.96 -42.56 23.94
N THR A 198 4.74 -42.80 24.99
CA THR A 198 4.54 -42.14 26.29
C THR A 198 5.59 -41.05 26.48
N PRO A 199 5.22 -39.76 26.46
CA PRO A 199 6.18 -38.68 26.64
C PRO A 199 6.74 -38.68 28.06
N ASN A 200 8.02 -38.39 28.20
CA ASN A 200 8.62 -38.10 29.51
C ASN A 200 8.07 -36.77 30.07
N ALA A 201 8.20 -36.57 31.38
CA ALA A 201 7.72 -35.37 32.05
C ALA A 201 8.34 -34.06 31.52
N ASP A 202 9.53 -34.14 30.91
CA ASP A 202 10.21 -33.02 30.29
C ASP A 202 9.78 -32.73 28.85
N GLN A 203 9.20 -33.73 28.18
CA GLN A 203 8.82 -33.69 26.76
C GLN A 203 7.42 -33.12 26.52
N PHE A 204 6.57 -33.10 27.53
CA PHE A 204 5.23 -32.52 27.44
C PHE A 204 4.90 -31.69 28.69
N LYS A 205 4.88 -30.37 28.54
CA LYS A 205 4.66 -29.42 29.64
C LYS A 205 3.64 -28.37 29.26
N CYS A 206 2.82 -27.97 30.23
CA CYS A 206 1.90 -26.84 30.10
C CYS A 206 2.37 -25.70 31.00
N PHE A 207 2.50 -24.50 30.46
CA PHE A 207 2.91 -23.32 31.21
C PHE A 207 1.79 -22.28 31.23
N VAL A 208 1.55 -21.70 32.39
CA VAL A 208 0.61 -20.59 32.61
C VAL A 208 1.41 -19.40 33.13
N GLY A 209 1.65 -18.42 32.26
CA GLY A 209 2.34 -17.18 32.58
C GLY A 209 1.38 -16.11 33.10
N VAL A 210 1.67 -15.54 34.28
CA VAL A 210 0.89 -14.47 34.96
C VAL A 210 1.82 -13.50 35.70
N ALA A 211 1.35 -12.32 36.14
CA ALA A 211 2.18 -11.28 36.77
C ALA A 211 2.47 -11.45 38.28
N ARG A 212 1.74 -12.33 38.96
CA ARG A 212 1.89 -12.63 40.38
C ARG A 212 1.80 -14.14 40.58
N ALA A 213 2.76 -14.86 40.01
CA ALA A 213 2.72 -16.32 39.88
C ALA A 213 2.49 -17.04 41.22
N ASP A 214 3.16 -16.60 42.29
CA ASP A 214 3.01 -17.20 43.62
C ASP A 214 1.61 -17.01 44.19
N GLU A 215 1.04 -15.81 44.03
CA GLU A 215 -0.31 -15.51 44.49
C GLU A 215 -1.36 -16.28 43.70
N PHE A 216 -1.25 -16.26 42.37
CA PHE A 216 -2.12 -17.00 41.47
C PHE A 216 -2.07 -18.51 41.77
N SER A 217 -0.87 -19.05 41.98
CA SER A 217 -0.66 -20.46 42.32
C SER A 217 -1.37 -20.82 43.62
N ARG A 218 -1.20 -20.03 44.67
CA ARG A 218 -1.86 -20.25 45.97
C ARG A 218 -3.39 -20.24 45.87
N LYS A 219 -3.96 -19.38 45.02
CA LYS A 219 -5.42 -19.22 44.88
C LYS A 219 -6.05 -20.24 43.94
N PHE A 220 -5.43 -20.52 42.79
CA PHE A 220 -6.10 -21.18 41.67
C PHE A 220 -5.42 -22.45 41.15
N LYS A 221 -4.21 -22.81 41.60
CA LYS A 221 -3.48 -23.97 41.07
C LYS A 221 -4.28 -25.26 41.19
N THR A 222 -4.89 -25.52 42.35
CA THR A 222 -5.69 -26.74 42.57
C THR A 222 -6.92 -26.77 41.66
N GLU A 223 -7.63 -25.65 41.49
CA GLU A 223 -8.76 -25.57 40.56
C GLU A 223 -8.30 -25.87 39.12
N LEU A 224 -7.16 -25.31 38.71
CA LEU A 224 -6.58 -25.49 37.38
C LEU A 224 -6.15 -26.96 37.13
N GLU A 225 -5.53 -27.61 38.12
CA GLU A 225 -5.15 -29.03 38.06
C GLU A 225 -6.38 -29.95 37.87
N THR A 226 -7.52 -29.63 38.48
CA THR A 226 -8.77 -30.39 38.29
C THR A 226 -9.39 -30.23 36.91
N CYS A 227 -8.99 -29.19 36.16
CA CYS A 227 -9.47 -28.92 34.80
C CYS A 227 -8.64 -29.62 33.71
N LEU A 228 -7.61 -30.39 34.09
CA LEU A 228 -6.79 -31.15 33.14
C LEU A 228 -7.64 -32.17 32.36
N PRO A 229 -7.60 -32.17 31.03
CA PRO A 229 -8.30 -33.16 30.23
C PRO A 229 -7.67 -34.56 30.42
N ALA A 230 -8.49 -35.54 30.81
CA ALA A 230 -8.03 -36.89 31.15
C ALA A 230 -7.35 -37.63 29.98
N SER A 231 -7.61 -37.26 28.72
CA SER A 231 -7.15 -37.95 27.53
C SER A 231 -5.79 -37.51 26.99
N ILE A 232 -5.21 -36.43 27.52
CA ILE A 232 -4.06 -35.77 26.89
C ILE A 232 -2.72 -36.32 27.41
N GLY A 233 -2.67 -36.99 28.57
CA GLY A 233 -1.41 -37.54 29.10
C GLY A 233 -0.51 -36.49 29.77
N ILE A 234 -1.05 -35.32 30.10
CA ILE A 234 -0.44 -34.37 31.04
C ILE A 234 -0.96 -34.67 32.45
N THR A 235 -0.05 -34.66 33.42
CA THR A 235 -0.34 -34.74 34.85
C THR A 235 -0.18 -33.38 35.52
N ALA A 236 -0.73 -33.22 36.73
CA ALA A 236 -0.59 -31.98 37.52
C ALA A 236 0.88 -31.54 37.71
N ALA A 237 1.81 -32.49 37.80
CA ALA A 237 3.24 -32.21 37.95
C ALA A 237 3.88 -31.54 36.72
N GLN A 238 3.22 -31.57 35.57
CA GLN A 238 3.70 -30.99 34.31
C GLN A 238 3.08 -29.62 34.02
N ILE A 239 2.24 -29.08 34.93
CA ILE A 239 1.76 -27.70 34.87
C ILE A 239 2.75 -26.80 35.63
N GLY A 240 3.40 -25.89 34.90
CA GLY A 240 4.19 -24.80 35.48
C GLY A 240 3.42 -23.48 35.49
N ILE A 241 3.39 -22.79 36.63
CA ILE A 241 2.92 -21.40 36.71
C ILE A 241 4.18 -20.52 36.75
N VAL A 242 4.30 -19.59 35.82
CA VAL A 242 5.52 -18.79 35.62
C VAL A 242 5.23 -17.30 35.71
N GLU A 243 6.19 -16.56 36.25
CA GLU A 243 6.11 -15.12 36.40
C GLU A 243 6.40 -14.42 35.07
N THR A 244 5.54 -13.48 34.69
CA THR A 244 5.63 -12.72 33.43
C THR A 244 5.74 -11.21 33.66
N GLY A 245 5.34 -10.72 34.83
CA GLY A 245 5.28 -9.30 35.17
C GLY A 245 4.24 -8.47 34.39
N ILE A 246 3.35 -9.10 33.60
CA ILE A 246 2.33 -8.39 32.79
C ILE A 246 0.95 -8.51 33.45
N PRO A 247 0.48 -7.47 34.17
CA PRO A 247 -0.76 -7.56 34.94
C PRO A 247 -1.99 -7.71 34.05
N GLY A 248 -3.03 -8.35 34.59
CA GLY A 248 -4.31 -8.52 33.91
C GLY A 248 -4.31 -9.52 32.76
N ARG A 249 -3.25 -10.34 32.62
CA ARG A 249 -3.10 -11.30 31.52
C ARG A 249 -2.62 -12.66 32.04
N ALA A 250 -3.26 -13.71 31.52
CA ALA A 250 -2.74 -15.08 31.58
C ALA A 250 -2.38 -15.54 30.17
N VAL A 251 -1.18 -16.09 30.01
CA VAL A 251 -0.76 -16.75 28.77
C VAL A 251 -0.58 -18.23 29.07
N CYS A 252 -1.43 -19.07 28.49
CA CYS A 252 -1.31 -20.51 28.59
C CYS A 252 -0.76 -21.05 27.28
N TYR A 253 0.28 -21.85 27.35
CA TYR A 253 0.84 -22.55 26.19
C TYR A 253 1.38 -23.91 26.60
N THR A 254 1.58 -24.78 25.61
CA THR A 254 2.04 -26.14 25.86
C THR A 254 3.22 -26.44 24.94
N GLU A 255 4.28 -26.98 25.53
CA GLU A 255 5.49 -27.38 24.82
C GLU A 255 5.48 -28.89 24.61
N LEU A 256 5.68 -29.31 23.36
CA LEU A 256 5.97 -30.70 23.01
C LEU A 256 7.34 -30.78 22.36
N SER A 257 8.21 -31.58 22.94
CA SER A 257 9.57 -31.77 22.44
C SER A 257 9.90 -33.26 22.38
N GLY A 258 10.60 -33.67 21.33
CA GLY A 258 11.01 -35.08 21.17
C GLY A 258 9.88 -36.07 20.88
N ILE A 259 8.66 -35.60 20.55
CA ILE A 259 7.53 -36.46 20.18
C ILE A 259 7.55 -36.71 18.66
N PRO A 260 7.54 -37.98 18.21
CA PRO A 260 7.48 -38.28 16.78
C PRO A 260 6.19 -37.75 16.13
N LEU A 261 6.30 -37.08 14.98
CA LEU A 261 5.13 -36.55 14.25
C LEU A 261 4.10 -37.63 13.89
N THR A 262 4.53 -38.89 13.71
CA THR A 262 3.66 -40.04 13.39
C THR A 262 2.69 -40.42 14.52
N VAL A 263 2.94 -39.97 15.75
CA VAL A 263 2.08 -40.21 16.92
C VAL A 263 0.93 -39.21 16.97
N LEU A 264 1.10 -38.04 16.34
CA LEU A 264 0.15 -36.94 16.34
C LEU A 264 -0.92 -37.19 15.26
N ARG A 265 -2.08 -37.73 15.66
CA ARG A 265 -3.20 -37.99 14.73
C ARG A 265 -3.91 -36.69 14.40
N GLY A 266 -4.59 -36.68 13.26
CA GLY A 266 -5.35 -35.51 12.79
C GLY A 266 -4.49 -34.37 12.21
N LEU A 267 -3.16 -34.44 12.33
CA LEU A 267 -2.27 -33.47 11.69
C LEU A 267 -2.49 -33.41 10.18
N GLU A 268 -2.68 -34.54 9.52
CA GLU A 268 -2.94 -34.61 8.06
C GLU A 268 -4.11 -33.71 7.62
N ALA A 269 -5.13 -33.55 8.47
CA ALA A 269 -6.29 -32.71 8.22
C ALA A 269 -6.14 -31.26 8.73
N TRP A 270 -5.00 -30.91 9.35
CA TRP A 270 -4.77 -29.62 10.00
C TRP A 270 -5.07 -28.45 9.06
N ARG A 271 -4.61 -28.48 7.80
CA ARG A 271 -4.85 -27.40 6.83
C ARG A 271 -6.34 -27.17 6.59
N THR A 272 -7.10 -28.25 6.44
CA THR A 272 -8.55 -28.20 6.19
C THR A 272 -9.28 -27.67 7.41
N SER A 273 -8.93 -28.16 8.61
CA SER A 273 -9.51 -27.68 9.87
C SER A 273 -9.18 -26.21 10.13
N TYR A 274 -7.92 -25.82 9.94
CA TYR A 274 -7.46 -24.44 10.06
C TYR A 274 -8.22 -23.50 9.13
N ARG A 275 -8.41 -23.87 7.85
CA ARG A 275 -9.17 -23.05 6.90
C ARG A 275 -10.63 -22.89 7.34
N LYS A 276 -11.31 -23.98 7.69
CA LYS A 276 -12.69 -23.94 8.18
C LYS A 276 -12.86 -23.10 9.44
N GLU A 277 -11.92 -23.19 10.37
CA GLU A 277 -11.97 -22.43 11.63
C GLU A 277 -11.69 -20.94 11.41
N SER A 278 -10.66 -20.61 10.60
CA SER A 278 -10.29 -19.23 10.28
C SER A 278 -11.33 -18.46 9.46
N GLU A 279 -12.21 -19.16 8.76
CA GLU A 279 -13.41 -18.57 8.14
C GLU A 279 -14.48 -18.17 9.16
N ARG A 280 -14.51 -18.83 10.34
CA ARG A 280 -15.53 -18.63 11.37
C ARG A 280 -15.11 -17.66 12.45
N ILE A 281 -13.90 -17.85 12.99
CA ILE A 281 -13.35 -17.07 14.10
C ILE A 281 -11.86 -16.78 13.86
N PRO A 282 -11.33 -15.64 14.34
CA PRO A 282 -9.91 -15.38 14.27
C PRO A 282 -9.09 -16.49 14.96
N THR A 283 -8.15 -17.08 14.22
CA THR A 283 -7.26 -18.14 14.71
C THR A 283 -5.91 -17.61 15.18
N HIS A 284 -5.59 -16.35 14.88
CA HIS A 284 -4.30 -15.72 15.18
C HIS A 284 -4.52 -14.41 15.91
N THR A 285 -3.67 -14.15 16.90
CA THR A 285 -3.65 -12.87 17.63
C THR A 285 -2.86 -11.79 16.90
N HIS A 286 -2.02 -12.17 15.94
CA HIS A 286 -1.24 -11.22 15.14
C HIS A 286 -2.06 -10.74 13.93
N ILE A 287 -2.06 -9.43 13.71
CA ILE A 287 -2.81 -8.75 12.64
C ILE A 287 -2.40 -9.20 11.23
N ASP A 288 -1.13 -9.58 11.05
CA ASP A 288 -0.62 -10.16 9.81
C ASP A 288 -0.48 -11.67 9.96
N ILE A 289 -1.50 -12.37 9.47
CA ILE A 289 -1.59 -13.84 9.51
C ILE A 289 -0.64 -14.53 8.53
N THR A 290 -0.07 -13.81 7.57
CA THR A 290 0.78 -14.39 6.51
C THR A 290 2.21 -14.68 6.98
N ARG A 291 2.52 -14.29 8.22
CA ARG A 291 3.78 -14.62 8.91
C ARG A 291 3.80 -16.04 9.45
N PHE A 292 2.64 -16.65 9.66
CA PHE A 292 2.56 -18.01 10.18
C PHE A 292 2.73 -19.01 9.05
N SER A 293 3.77 -19.82 9.15
CA SER A 293 3.99 -20.93 8.25
C SER A 293 3.09 -22.11 8.63
N HIS A 294 2.66 -22.86 7.63
CA HIS A 294 1.93 -24.10 7.86
C HIS A 294 2.87 -25.16 8.48
N PRO A 295 2.47 -25.87 9.55
CA PRO A 295 3.34 -26.83 10.25
C PRO A 295 3.62 -28.09 9.44
N LEU A 296 2.79 -28.39 8.43
CA LEU A 296 2.97 -29.51 7.52
C LEU A 296 3.48 -29.05 6.16
N ALA A 297 4.54 -29.70 5.70
CA ALA A 297 4.99 -29.60 4.33
C ALA A 297 3.83 -29.99 3.38
N PRO A 298 3.61 -29.25 2.28
CA PRO A 298 2.64 -29.65 1.26
C PRO A 298 2.98 -31.03 0.69
N SER A 299 1.95 -31.80 0.35
CA SER A 299 2.11 -32.98 -0.51
C SER A 299 2.60 -32.59 -1.90
N THR A 300 3.13 -33.53 -2.69
CA THR A 300 3.58 -33.26 -4.06
C THR A 300 2.47 -32.67 -4.94
N GLU A 301 1.23 -33.16 -4.80
CA GLU A 301 0.08 -32.64 -5.53
C GLU A 301 -0.25 -31.20 -5.14
N GLU A 302 -0.25 -30.89 -3.84
CA GLU A 302 -0.46 -29.53 -3.34
C GLU A 302 0.67 -28.59 -3.77
N LEU A 303 1.92 -29.06 -3.74
CA LEU A 303 3.07 -28.28 -4.19
C LEU A 303 2.93 -27.92 -5.68
N ASN A 304 2.52 -28.87 -6.52
CA ASN A 304 2.27 -28.61 -7.95
C ASN A 304 1.14 -27.59 -8.14
N ARG A 305 0.05 -27.71 -7.37
CA ARG A 305 -1.05 -26.73 -7.41
C ARG A 305 -0.59 -25.33 -6.99
N LEU A 306 0.19 -25.22 -5.93
CA LEU A 306 0.75 -23.96 -5.45
C LEU A 306 1.73 -23.36 -6.46
N ALA A 307 2.56 -24.19 -7.10
CA ALA A 307 3.45 -23.80 -8.18
C ALA A 307 2.66 -23.23 -9.37
N ASP A 308 1.60 -23.92 -9.80
CA ASP A 308 0.72 -23.46 -10.88
C ASP A 308 -0.01 -22.17 -10.54
N ASP A 309 -0.51 -22.03 -9.31
CA ASP A 309 -1.19 -20.81 -8.87
C ASP A 309 -0.21 -19.63 -8.77
N PHE A 310 1.00 -19.87 -8.25
CA PHE A 310 2.03 -18.83 -8.18
C PHE A 310 2.51 -18.42 -9.58
N ARG A 311 2.60 -19.37 -10.51
CA ARG A 311 2.89 -19.11 -11.93
C ARG A 311 1.87 -18.16 -12.55
N HIS A 312 0.57 -18.45 -12.38
CA HIS A 312 -0.50 -17.58 -12.87
C HIS A 312 -0.51 -16.23 -12.16
N TYR A 313 -0.19 -16.18 -10.87
CA TYR A 313 -0.05 -14.93 -10.14
C TYR A 313 1.05 -14.03 -10.74
N LEU A 314 2.23 -14.59 -11.07
CA LEU A 314 3.29 -13.82 -11.74
C LEU A 314 2.84 -13.31 -13.11
N LEU A 315 2.25 -14.17 -13.95
CA LEU A 315 1.73 -13.80 -15.26
C LEU A 315 0.65 -12.70 -15.15
N ALA A 316 -0.26 -12.83 -14.18
CA ALA A 316 -1.33 -11.86 -13.98
C ALA A 316 -0.81 -10.49 -13.54
N ILE A 317 0.29 -10.42 -12.76
CA ILE A 317 0.96 -9.16 -12.46
C ILE A 317 1.61 -8.59 -13.73
N MET A 318 2.39 -9.40 -14.46
CA MET A 318 3.07 -8.97 -15.68
C MET A 318 2.09 -8.41 -16.73
N LEU A 319 0.89 -8.99 -16.83
CA LEU A 319 -0.15 -8.58 -17.77
C LEU A 319 -1.05 -7.44 -17.26
N GLY A 320 -0.94 -7.07 -15.98
CA GLY A 320 -1.77 -6.02 -15.36
C GLY A 320 -3.18 -6.48 -14.99
N ILE A 321 -3.41 -7.79 -14.91
CA ILE A 321 -4.68 -8.39 -14.46
C ILE A 321 -4.81 -8.29 -12.94
N LEU A 322 -3.68 -8.43 -12.23
CA LEU A 322 -3.57 -8.17 -10.81
C LEU A 322 -2.81 -6.88 -10.56
N GLU A 323 -3.43 -5.97 -9.82
CA GLU A 323 -2.82 -4.71 -9.43
C GLU A 323 -2.45 -4.73 -7.95
N ARG A 324 -1.37 -4.06 -7.57
CA ARG A 324 -1.05 -3.88 -6.15
C ARG A 324 -1.93 -2.78 -5.58
N SER A 325 -2.62 -3.06 -4.48
CA SER A 325 -3.44 -2.09 -3.76
C SER A 325 -2.58 -0.99 -3.14
N LYS A 326 -2.96 0.27 -3.38
CA LYS A 326 -2.35 1.45 -2.74
C LYS A 326 -2.86 1.71 -1.32
N GLN A 327 -3.88 0.97 -0.88
CA GLN A 327 -4.43 1.12 0.46
C GLN A 327 -3.46 0.55 1.49
N ARG A 328 -3.18 1.31 2.55
CA ARG A 328 -2.42 0.85 3.72
C ARG A 328 -3.30 -0.09 4.55
N VAL A 329 -3.21 -1.38 4.24
CA VAL A 329 -3.97 -2.45 4.89
C VAL A 329 -3.02 -3.51 5.43
N VAL A 330 -3.46 -4.25 6.44
CA VAL A 330 -2.70 -5.36 7.02
C VAL A 330 -3.39 -6.67 6.64
N PRO A 331 -2.68 -7.70 6.14
CA PRO A 331 -1.25 -7.72 5.78
C PRO A 331 -0.89 -6.71 4.67
N ALA A 332 0.31 -6.13 4.72
CA ALA A 332 0.80 -5.20 3.69
C ALA A 332 1.02 -5.90 2.34
N GLY A 333 1.08 -5.10 1.26
CA GLY A 333 1.37 -5.59 -0.09
C GLY A 333 0.24 -6.38 -0.74
N GLN A 334 -1.02 -6.03 -0.45
CA GLN A 334 -2.18 -6.71 -1.02
C GLN A 334 -2.27 -6.51 -2.53
N TYR A 335 -2.61 -7.57 -3.26
CA TYR A 335 -3.01 -7.51 -4.65
C TYR A 335 -4.53 -7.50 -4.76
N GLN A 336 -5.03 -6.88 -5.83
CA GLN A 336 -6.45 -6.72 -6.12
C GLN A 336 -6.76 -7.16 -7.55
N PHE A 337 -7.99 -7.65 -7.71
CA PHE A 337 -8.53 -8.16 -8.96
C PHE A 337 -9.86 -7.46 -9.26
N ALA A 338 -9.99 -6.90 -10.46
CA ALA A 338 -11.23 -6.26 -10.91
C ALA A 338 -12.21 -7.32 -11.44
N VAL A 339 -13.14 -7.80 -10.62
CA VAL A 339 -14.11 -8.83 -11.02
C VAL A 339 -15.05 -8.28 -12.10
N ALA A 340 -15.54 -7.05 -11.91
CA ALA A 340 -16.36 -6.33 -12.86
C ALA A 340 -16.00 -4.85 -12.86
N ARG A 341 -16.59 -4.06 -13.77
CA ARG A 341 -16.35 -2.61 -13.82
C ARG A 341 -16.77 -1.96 -12.49
N GLY A 342 -15.79 -1.42 -11.75
CA GLY A 342 -16.01 -0.80 -10.45
C GLY A 342 -16.09 -1.79 -9.27
N ASP A 343 -16.02 -3.10 -9.51
CA ASP A 343 -15.94 -4.11 -8.45
C ASP A 343 -14.52 -4.68 -8.36
N VAL A 344 -13.78 -4.21 -7.38
CA VAL A 344 -12.38 -4.59 -7.12
C VAL A 344 -12.29 -5.34 -5.80
N ARG A 345 -11.70 -6.53 -5.83
CA ARG A 345 -11.54 -7.41 -4.67
C ARG A 345 -10.07 -7.62 -4.35
N ARG A 346 -9.71 -7.51 -3.07
CA ARG A 346 -8.39 -7.91 -2.58
C ARG A 346 -8.30 -9.43 -2.56
N ILE A 347 -7.19 -9.97 -3.06
CA ILE A 347 -6.98 -11.42 -3.20
C ILE A 347 -5.87 -11.96 -2.29
N GLY A 348 -5.18 -11.11 -1.53
CA GLY A 348 -4.02 -11.49 -0.72
C GLY A 348 -2.74 -10.81 -1.18
N ASN A 349 -1.72 -10.82 -0.32
CA ASN A 349 -0.36 -10.49 -0.70
C ASN A 349 0.39 -11.74 -1.20
N GLU A 350 1.62 -11.56 -1.69
CA GLU A 350 2.43 -12.67 -2.20
C GLU A 350 2.58 -13.83 -1.21
N ARG A 351 2.80 -13.53 0.07
CA ARG A 351 2.96 -14.55 1.11
C ARG A 351 1.70 -15.40 1.25
N ALA A 352 0.52 -14.78 1.20
CA ALA A 352 -0.76 -15.50 1.20
C ALA A 352 -0.90 -16.42 -0.03
N ILE A 353 -0.53 -15.94 -1.23
CA ILE A 353 -0.58 -16.73 -2.46
C ILE A 353 0.38 -17.92 -2.40
N ARG A 354 1.60 -17.74 -1.88
CA ARG A 354 2.58 -18.82 -1.71
C ARG A 354 2.13 -19.88 -0.70
N LEU A 355 1.47 -19.46 0.38
CA LEU A 355 1.01 -20.36 1.44
C LEU A 355 -0.28 -21.11 1.08
N ASN A 356 -1.18 -20.48 0.31
CA ASN A 356 -2.54 -20.97 0.13
C ASN A 356 -2.99 -21.15 -1.33
N GLY A 357 -2.24 -20.61 -2.29
CA GLY A 357 -2.63 -20.54 -3.70
C GLY A 357 -3.49 -19.31 -4.00
N LEU A 358 -3.99 -19.24 -5.23
CA LEU A 358 -4.97 -18.21 -5.61
C LEU A 358 -6.30 -18.47 -4.88
N PRO A 359 -7.04 -17.43 -4.44
CA PRO A 359 -8.32 -17.65 -3.78
C PRO A 359 -9.30 -18.39 -4.68
N ALA A 360 -9.89 -19.49 -4.17
CA ALA A 360 -10.76 -20.37 -4.95
C ALA A 360 -11.90 -19.63 -5.67
N ASN A 361 -12.47 -18.60 -5.05
CA ASN A 361 -13.57 -17.80 -5.61
C ASN A 361 -13.19 -17.00 -6.87
N TYR A 362 -11.90 -16.71 -7.06
CA TYR A 362 -11.41 -15.87 -8.15
C TYR A 362 -10.39 -16.58 -9.05
N ARG A 363 -9.91 -17.76 -8.64
CA ARG A 363 -8.84 -18.49 -9.31
C ARG A 363 -9.13 -18.70 -10.79
N ASP A 364 -10.27 -19.31 -11.13
CA ASP A 364 -10.59 -19.65 -12.51
C ASP A 364 -10.73 -18.39 -13.38
N GLN A 365 -11.38 -17.34 -12.86
CA GLN A 365 -11.48 -16.05 -13.58
C GLN A 365 -10.13 -15.39 -13.82
N ILE A 366 -9.20 -15.46 -12.87
CA ILE A 366 -7.83 -14.92 -13.04
C ILE A 366 -7.09 -15.74 -14.10
N VAL A 367 -7.14 -17.07 -14.01
CA VAL A 367 -6.49 -17.98 -14.95
C VAL A 367 -7.03 -17.79 -16.37
N ASP A 368 -8.35 -17.73 -16.53
CA ASP A 368 -9.00 -17.54 -17.84
C ASP A 368 -8.61 -16.21 -18.47
N ARG A 369 -8.56 -15.11 -17.69
CA ARG A 369 -8.13 -13.81 -18.20
C ARG A 369 -6.64 -13.78 -18.56
N VAL A 370 -5.80 -14.49 -17.80
CA VAL A 370 -4.38 -14.63 -18.15
C VAL A 370 -4.26 -15.35 -19.49
N ASN A 371 -4.93 -16.48 -19.65
CA ASN A 371 -4.89 -17.25 -20.90
C ASN A 371 -5.42 -16.45 -22.09
N GLN A 372 -6.56 -15.79 -21.93
CA GLN A 372 -7.12 -14.91 -22.95
C GLN A 372 -6.13 -13.80 -23.34
N ALA A 373 -5.54 -13.13 -22.35
CA ALA A 373 -4.57 -12.07 -22.61
C ALA A 373 -3.33 -12.59 -23.36
N LEU A 374 -2.82 -13.77 -23.01
CA LEU A 374 -1.71 -14.42 -23.71
C LEU A 374 -2.07 -14.78 -25.16
N ASP A 375 -3.28 -15.25 -25.40
CA ASP A 375 -3.77 -15.59 -26.73
C ASP A 375 -3.91 -14.37 -27.64
N GLU A 376 -4.25 -13.21 -27.08
CA GLU A 376 -4.41 -11.94 -27.80
C GLU A 376 -3.07 -11.26 -28.16
N LEU A 377 -1.94 -11.67 -27.57
CA LEU A 377 -0.65 -11.05 -27.84
C LEU A 377 -0.15 -11.34 -29.26
N ASP A 378 0.41 -10.30 -29.88
CA ASP A 378 1.24 -10.41 -31.09
C ASP A 378 2.67 -10.88 -30.77
N ALA A 379 3.48 -11.14 -31.81
CA ALA A 379 4.85 -11.62 -31.65
C ALA A 379 5.76 -10.64 -30.88
N ASN A 380 5.62 -9.33 -31.12
CA ASN A 380 6.43 -8.30 -30.46
C ASN A 380 6.08 -8.20 -28.98
N GLN A 381 4.78 -8.24 -28.66
CA GLN A 381 4.30 -8.26 -27.29
C GLN A 381 4.68 -9.55 -26.56
N CYS A 382 4.69 -10.70 -27.24
CA CYS A 382 5.21 -11.94 -26.65
C CYS A 382 6.72 -11.84 -26.34
N CYS A 383 7.52 -11.27 -27.24
CA CYS A 383 8.94 -11.00 -26.98
C CYS A 383 9.13 -10.04 -25.79
N ALA A 384 8.31 -9.01 -25.68
CA ALA A 384 8.34 -8.08 -24.54
C ALA A 384 7.95 -8.77 -23.22
N LEU A 385 6.90 -9.59 -23.23
CA LEU A 385 6.49 -10.34 -22.05
C LEU A 385 7.54 -11.39 -21.64
N ALA A 386 8.19 -12.05 -22.60
CA ALA A 386 9.31 -12.96 -22.33
C ALA A 386 10.53 -12.21 -21.75
N ALA A 387 10.83 -11.00 -22.24
CA ALA A 387 11.84 -10.13 -21.64
C ALA A 387 11.48 -9.72 -20.20
N LEU A 388 10.20 -9.42 -19.93
CA LEU A 388 9.73 -9.12 -18.57
C LEU A 388 9.91 -10.33 -17.65
N ALA A 389 9.62 -11.54 -18.13
CA ALA A 389 9.82 -12.76 -17.36
C ALA A 389 11.30 -13.06 -17.10
N ASP A 390 12.18 -12.77 -18.06
CA ASP A 390 13.63 -12.84 -17.84
C ASP A 390 14.11 -11.83 -16.79
N TYR A 391 13.57 -10.60 -16.82
CA TYR A 391 13.81 -9.62 -15.75
C TYR A 391 13.32 -10.12 -14.37
N TYR A 392 12.14 -10.74 -14.29
CA TYR A 392 11.66 -11.30 -13.02
C TYR A 392 12.58 -12.41 -12.50
N ALA A 393 13.07 -13.29 -13.38
CA ALA A 393 13.97 -14.38 -12.99
C ALA A 393 15.37 -13.88 -12.58
N SER A 394 15.87 -12.82 -13.23
CA SER A 394 17.25 -12.34 -13.05
C SER A 394 17.41 -11.21 -12.03
N ALA A 395 16.38 -10.36 -11.85
CA ALA A 395 16.44 -9.17 -10.99
C ALA A 395 15.46 -9.21 -9.79
N VAL A 396 14.26 -9.77 -9.95
CA VAL A 396 13.25 -9.80 -8.87
C VAL A 396 13.44 -11.02 -7.96
N TYR A 397 13.52 -12.20 -8.58
CA TYR A 397 13.62 -13.49 -7.91
C TYR A 397 14.98 -14.16 -8.11
N THR A 398 16.05 -13.37 -8.11
CA THR A 398 17.43 -13.85 -8.27
C THR A 398 17.78 -14.87 -7.18
N ALA A 399 18.32 -16.02 -7.58
CA ALA A 399 18.70 -17.08 -6.65
C ALA A 399 19.77 -16.62 -5.63
N GLN A 400 19.61 -17.10 -4.39
CA GLN A 400 20.55 -16.88 -3.29
C GLN A 400 21.91 -17.54 -3.57
N LEU A 401 22.98 -16.97 -3.02
CA LEU A 401 24.31 -17.57 -2.99
C LEU A 401 24.59 -18.02 -1.57
N ILE A 402 24.89 -19.30 -1.38
CA ILE A 402 25.31 -19.86 -0.09
C ILE A 402 26.81 -20.05 -0.13
N GLU A 403 27.50 -19.55 0.89
CA GLU A 403 28.91 -19.84 1.10
C GLU A 403 29.07 -21.23 1.74
N LEU A 404 29.84 -22.10 1.10
CA LEU A 404 30.21 -23.41 1.61
C LEU A 404 31.38 -23.29 2.59
N ASP A 405 31.61 -24.32 3.38
CA ASP A 405 32.75 -24.39 4.33
C ASP A 405 34.12 -24.22 3.65
N THR A 406 34.19 -24.44 2.32
CA THR A 406 35.40 -24.25 1.51
C THR A 406 35.64 -22.80 1.08
N GLY A 407 34.72 -21.88 1.40
CA GLY A 407 34.69 -20.51 0.88
C GLY A 407 34.16 -20.38 -0.56
N ALA A 408 33.80 -21.49 -1.21
CA ALA A 408 33.12 -21.47 -2.50
C ALA A 408 31.65 -21.05 -2.34
N GLN A 409 31.08 -20.40 -3.36
CA GLN A 409 29.68 -20.01 -3.36
C GLN A 409 28.86 -20.92 -4.28
N ASP A 410 27.78 -21.49 -3.74
CA ASP A 410 26.81 -22.29 -4.49
C ASP A 410 25.50 -21.53 -4.67
N VAL A 411 24.85 -21.76 -5.83
CA VAL A 411 23.55 -21.16 -6.14
C VAL A 411 22.44 -21.98 -5.51
N ARG A 412 21.67 -21.37 -4.62
CA ARG A 412 20.45 -21.96 -4.04
C ARG A 412 19.23 -21.42 -4.76
N ILE A 413 18.58 -22.29 -5.52
CA ILE A 413 17.33 -21.97 -6.22
C ILE A 413 16.16 -22.06 -5.23
N GLY A 414 15.52 -20.93 -4.96
CA GLY A 414 14.28 -20.85 -4.18
C GLY A 414 13.04 -21.23 -4.99
N PHE A 415 11.89 -21.34 -4.32
CA PHE A 415 10.61 -21.64 -4.97
C PHE A 415 10.27 -20.56 -6.01
N ALA A 416 10.34 -19.29 -5.64
CA ALA A 416 10.03 -18.18 -6.54
C ALA A 416 10.97 -18.11 -7.73
N SER A 417 12.27 -18.33 -7.51
CA SER A 417 13.29 -18.37 -8.55
C SER A 417 13.00 -19.49 -9.56
N ALA A 418 12.63 -20.68 -9.08
CA ALA A 418 12.27 -21.81 -9.94
C ALA A 418 11.02 -21.49 -10.78
N ILE A 419 9.96 -20.94 -10.17
CA ILE A 419 8.73 -20.61 -10.89
C ILE A 419 8.96 -19.46 -11.88
N ALA A 420 9.72 -18.43 -11.52
CA ALA A 420 10.06 -17.33 -12.44
C ALA A 420 10.87 -17.83 -13.66
N ALA A 421 11.81 -18.75 -13.44
CA ALA A 421 12.57 -19.37 -14.53
C ALA A 421 11.67 -20.22 -15.45
N GLU A 422 10.68 -20.92 -14.89
CA GLU A 422 9.70 -21.69 -15.66
C GLU A 422 8.73 -20.79 -16.43
N VAL A 423 8.25 -19.69 -15.83
CA VAL A 423 7.45 -18.66 -16.53
C VAL A 423 8.21 -18.11 -17.72
N ARG A 424 9.49 -17.76 -17.53
CA ARG A 424 10.36 -17.32 -18.64
C ARG A 424 10.42 -18.35 -19.75
N ARG A 425 10.70 -19.62 -19.42
CA ARG A 425 10.77 -20.70 -20.42
C ARG A 425 9.46 -20.86 -21.20
N GLN A 426 8.32 -20.79 -20.52
CA GLN A 426 7.01 -20.89 -21.18
C GLN A 426 6.74 -19.71 -22.12
N LEU A 427 7.14 -18.51 -21.74
CA LEU A 427 6.95 -17.31 -22.57
C LEU A 427 7.93 -17.26 -23.74
N ASP A 428 9.14 -17.80 -23.59
CA ASP A 428 10.06 -18.04 -24.71
C ASP A 428 9.42 -18.96 -25.75
N ASP A 429 8.89 -20.11 -25.30
CA ASP A 429 8.18 -21.06 -26.17
C ASP A 429 6.96 -20.40 -26.85
N LEU A 430 6.23 -19.55 -26.13
CA LEU A 430 5.09 -18.82 -26.67
C LEU A 430 5.51 -17.80 -27.74
N ALA A 431 6.55 -17.01 -27.50
CA ALA A 431 7.07 -16.04 -28.45
C ALA A 431 7.51 -16.72 -29.76
N VAL A 432 8.20 -17.86 -29.66
CA VAL A 432 8.61 -18.65 -30.82
C VAL A 432 7.40 -19.19 -31.57
N ARG A 433 6.39 -19.74 -30.87
CA ARG A 433 5.14 -20.21 -31.49
C ARG A 433 4.36 -19.09 -32.19
N LYS A 434 4.44 -17.87 -31.68
CA LYS A 434 3.79 -16.67 -32.24
C LYS A 434 4.58 -16.03 -33.38
N GLY A 435 5.76 -16.56 -33.72
CA GLY A 435 6.50 -16.21 -34.94
C GLY A 435 7.87 -15.56 -34.72
N ALA A 436 8.34 -15.41 -33.47
CA ALA A 436 9.68 -14.89 -33.21
C ALA A 436 10.76 -15.96 -33.45
N THR A 437 11.90 -15.57 -34.01
CA THR A 437 13.08 -16.43 -34.05
C THR A 437 13.83 -16.40 -32.71
N GLN A 438 14.62 -17.44 -32.41
CA GLN A 438 15.42 -17.49 -31.17
C GLN A 438 16.38 -16.29 -31.07
N ASP A 439 16.98 -15.88 -32.18
CA ASP A 439 17.91 -14.74 -32.22
C ASP A 439 17.20 -13.40 -32.02
N GLU A 440 15.95 -13.26 -32.50
CA GLU A 440 15.12 -12.09 -32.20
C GLU A 440 14.73 -12.05 -30.73
N LEU A 441 14.34 -13.18 -30.15
CA LEU A 441 13.97 -13.27 -28.75
C LEU A 441 15.15 -12.91 -27.82
N GLU A 442 16.34 -13.47 -28.05
CA GLU A 442 17.53 -13.16 -27.24
C GLU A 442 18.04 -11.73 -27.43
N ARG A 443 17.84 -11.13 -28.61
CA ARG A 443 18.08 -9.70 -28.81
C ARG A 443 17.03 -8.84 -28.09
N SER A 444 15.77 -9.26 -28.12
CA SER A 444 14.65 -8.58 -27.47
C SER A 444 14.84 -8.53 -25.96
N LYS A 445 15.17 -9.66 -25.32
CA LYS A 445 15.47 -9.73 -23.89
C LYS A 445 16.54 -8.73 -23.51
N ARG A 446 17.71 -8.79 -24.14
CA ARG A 446 18.83 -7.88 -23.86
C ARG A 446 18.45 -6.41 -23.96
N ARG A 447 17.70 -6.01 -24.99
CA ARG A 447 17.32 -4.59 -25.20
C ARG A 447 16.18 -4.13 -24.29
N LEU A 448 15.16 -4.97 -24.09
CA LEU A 448 13.95 -4.57 -23.38
C LEU A 448 14.09 -4.61 -21.85
N THR A 449 15.09 -5.31 -21.31
CA THR A 449 15.39 -5.34 -19.88
C THR A 449 16.34 -4.23 -19.41
N GLU A 450 16.90 -3.42 -20.32
CA GLU A 450 17.67 -2.22 -19.95
C GLU A 450 16.76 -1.23 -19.20
N GLU A 451 17.23 -0.61 -18.12
CA GLU A 451 16.36 0.15 -17.20
C GLU A 451 15.57 1.27 -17.90
N GLU A 452 16.21 2.04 -18.77
CA GLU A 452 15.56 3.10 -19.54
C GLU A 452 14.55 2.55 -20.53
N ALA A 453 14.86 1.41 -21.18
CA ALA A 453 13.96 0.76 -22.13
C ALA A 453 12.75 0.16 -21.40
N LEU A 454 12.95 -0.52 -20.28
CA LEU A 454 11.90 -1.15 -19.48
C LEU A 454 10.83 -0.13 -19.06
N ARG A 455 11.24 1.07 -18.61
CA ARG A 455 10.31 2.15 -18.22
C ARG A 455 9.51 2.73 -19.40
N GLN A 456 9.99 2.59 -20.63
CA GLN A 456 9.27 3.08 -21.82
C GLN A 456 8.01 2.27 -22.15
N TRP A 457 7.91 1.01 -21.71
CA TRP A 457 6.77 0.14 -22.04
C TRP A 457 6.18 -0.61 -20.84
N ALA A 458 6.87 -0.64 -19.71
CA ALA A 458 6.40 -1.24 -18.46
C ALA A 458 6.33 -0.19 -17.33
N GLU A 459 5.54 -0.47 -16.30
CA GLU A 459 5.41 0.36 -15.10
C GLU A 459 5.90 -0.40 -13.87
N PRO A 460 6.68 0.22 -12.96
CA PRO A 460 7.09 -0.43 -11.72
C PRO A 460 5.91 -0.60 -10.77
N VAL A 461 5.82 -1.77 -10.16
CA VAL A 461 4.88 -2.05 -9.08
C VAL A 461 5.53 -1.56 -7.78
N ALA A 462 5.07 -0.42 -7.28
CA ALA A 462 5.60 0.21 -6.07
C ALA A 462 5.62 -0.77 -4.87
N GLU A 463 6.67 -0.71 -4.05
CA GLU A 463 6.84 -1.51 -2.81
C GLU A 463 6.81 -3.04 -3.00
N SER A 464 6.96 -3.54 -4.22
CA SER A 464 6.93 -4.98 -4.51
C SER A 464 8.23 -5.70 -4.17
N ASP A 465 9.31 -4.97 -3.86
CA ASP A 465 10.59 -5.50 -3.40
C ASP A 465 10.48 -6.24 -2.05
N ALA A 466 9.47 -5.87 -1.25
CA ALA A 466 9.13 -6.49 0.04
C ALA A 466 8.34 -7.81 -0.08
N ASP A 467 7.92 -8.21 -1.30
CA ASP A 467 7.08 -9.40 -1.49
C ASP A 467 7.86 -10.70 -1.34
N ALA A 468 9.09 -10.73 -1.85
CA ALA A 468 9.92 -11.91 -1.86
C ALA A 468 10.59 -12.12 -0.49
N TYR A 469 10.74 -13.38 -0.07
CA TYR A 469 11.39 -13.68 1.20
C TYR A 469 12.88 -13.34 1.15
N GLU A 470 13.37 -12.58 2.13
CA GLU A 470 14.78 -12.17 2.22
C GLU A 470 15.76 -13.36 2.19
N TRP A 471 15.37 -14.48 2.82
CA TRP A 471 16.18 -15.71 2.85
C TRP A 471 16.13 -16.53 1.56
N GLU A 472 15.18 -16.28 0.66
CA GLU A 472 14.94 -17.08 -0.55
C GLU A 472 15.67 -16.50 -1.76
N VAL A 473 15.69 -15.17 -1.85
CA VAL A 473 16.17 -14.43 -3.02
C VAL A 473 17.30 -13.49 -2.62
N ARG A 474 18.23 -13.26 -3.55
CA ARG A 474 19.40 -12.41 -3.32
C ARG A 474 18.96 -10.98 -2.97
N ALA A 475 19.63 -10.37 -1.99
CA ALA A 475 19.40 -8.97 -1.64
C ALA A 475 19.60 -8.04 -2.87
N PRO A 476 18.90 -6.89 -2.92
CA PRO A 476 19.17 -5.87 -3.93
C PRO A 476 20.66 -5.45 -3.90
N LEU A 477 21.17 -5.00 -5.04
CA LEU A 477 22.56 -4.57 -5.18
C LEU A 477 22.89 -3.40 -4.23
N ASP A 478 21.95 -2.46 -4.10
CA ASP A 478 21.98 -1.36 -3.12
C ASP A 478 20.56 -0.88 -2.82
N GLY A 479 20.41 0.06 -1.86
CA GLY A 479 19.11 0.62 -1.48
C GLY A 479 18.45 1.53 -2.53
N ASN A 480 19.18 1.93 -3.58
CA ASN A 480 18.66 2.77 -4.66
C ASN A 480 18.12 1.93 -5.83
N HIS A 481 18.47 0.64 -5.90
CA HIS A 481 18.01 -0.30 -6.91
C HIS A 481 17.17 -1.43 -6.27
N PRO A 482 15.95 -1.13 -5.82
CA PRO A 482 15.04 -2.15 -5.28
C PRO A 482 14.64 -3.16 -6.35
N ARG A 483 14.31 -4.38 -5.91
CA ARG A 483 13.87 -5.49 -6.76
C ARG A 483 12.39 -5.36 -7.15
N LEU A 484 12.04 -4.25 -7.77
CA LEU A 484 10.66 -3.97 -8.12
C LEU A 484 10.20 -4.89 -9.24
N LYS A 485 9.00 -5.42 -9.10
CA LYS A 485 8.24 -6.01 -10.20
C LYS A 485 7.82 -4.92 -11.18
N PHE A 486 7.62 -5.32 -12.42
CA PHE A 486 7.09 -4.45 -13.47
C PHE A 486 5.87 -5.07 -14.14
N VAL A 487 4.93 -4.24 -14.56
CA VAL A 487 3.76 -4.63 -15.36
C VAL A 487 3.92 -4.11 -16.78
N MET A 488 3.67 -4.97 -17.78
CA MET A 488 3.60 -4.55 -19.18
C MET A 488 2.37 -3.68 -19.39
N ARG A 489 2.57 -2.43 -19.80
CA ARG A 489 1.44 -1.54 -20.06
C ARG A 489 0.77 -1.94 -21.38
N GLN A 490 -0.57 -1.95 -21.37
CA GLN A 490 -1.37 -2.40 -22.50
C GLN A 490 -1.78 -1.26 -23.45
N ASP A 491 -1.37 -0.02 -23.15
CA ASP A 491 -1.70 1.17 -23.92
C ASP A 491 -0.96 1.24 -25.26
N ALA A 492 -1.46 2.09 -26.18
CA ALA A 492 -0.91 2.22 -27.52
C ALA A 492 0.54 2.75 -27.53
N GLN A 493 0.92 3.58 -26.55
CA GLN A 493 2.26 4.15 -26.45
C GLN A 493 3.27 3.07 -26.08
N ALA A 494 2.94 2.19 -25.14
CA ALA A 494 3.78 1.05 -24.78
C ALA A 494 3.97 0.09 -25.96
N ARG A 495 2.91 -0.22 -26.71
CA ARG A 495 2.99 -1.07 -27.92
C ARG A 495 3.88 -0.46 -29.01
N ALA A 496 3.75 0.84 -29.25
CA ALA A 496 4.61 1.57 -30.17
C ALA A 496 6.07 1.59 -29.69
N GLY A 497 6.30 1.79 -28.40
CA GLY A 497 7.62 1.74 -27.76
C GLY A 497 8.30 0.38 -27.93
N ILE A 498 7.59 -0.72 -27.65
CA ILE A 498 8.08 -2.09 -27.88
C ILE A 498 8.48 -2.27 -29.34
N THR A 499 7.61 -1.88 -30.29
CA THR A 499 7.89 -2.05 -31.72
C THR A 499 9.12 -1.26 -32.16
N ALA A 500 9.28 -0.01 -31.69
CA ALA A 500 10.44 0.81 -31.98
C ALA A 500 11.74 0.22 -31.38
N LEU A 501 11.68 -0.25 -30.14
CA LEU A 501 12.79 -0.89 -29.44
C LEU A 501 13.17 -2.24 -30.06
N LEU A 502 12.26 -2.96 -30.70
CA LEU A 502 12.54 -4.22 -31.39
C LEU A 502 13.01 -4.02 -32.85
N GLY A 503 13.05 -2.77 -33.35
CA GLY A 503 13.55 -2.45 -34.69
C GLY A 503 12.48 -2.46 -35.78
N GLY A 504 11.19 -2.42 -35.43
CA GLY A 504 10.09 -2.26 -36.36
C GLY A 504 10.02 -0.82 -36.89
N GLY A 505 10.80 -0.51 -37.93
CA GLY A 505 10.64 0.73 -38.70
C GLY A 505 11.92 1.51 -39.04
N GLN A 506 12.93 0.87 -39.62
CA GLN A 506 13.75 1.52 -40.65
C GLN A 506 13.60 0.72 -41.93
N ALA A 507 12.58 1.07 -42.73
CA ALA A 507 12.69 0.85 -44.16
C ALA A 507 13.95 1.60 -44.60
N SER A 508 14.91 0.84 -45.13
CA SER A 508 16.14 1.31 -45.73
C SER A 508 15.84 2.37 -46.79
N ALA A 509 15.85 3.64 -46.39
CA ALA A 509 15.96 4.75 -47.31
C ALA A 509 17.39 4.70 -47.88
N THR A 510 17.54 4.03 -49.03
CA THR A 510 18.71 4.18 -49.88
C THR A 510 18.87 5.67 -50.19
N PRO A 511 20.06 6.26 -49.99
CA PRO A 511 20.27 7.67 -50.28
C PRO A 511 20.08 7.92 -51.78
N PRO A 512 19.36 8.98 -52.20
CA PRO A 512 19.18 9.25 -53.62
C PRO A 512 20.50 9.73 -54.23
N THR A 513 20.93 9.04 -55.29
CA THR A 513 21.94 9.52 -56.21
C THR A 513 21.38 10.73 -56.98
N PRO A 514 22.03 11.89 -56.96
CA PRO A 514 21.55 13.06 -57.68
C PRO A 514 21.92 12.94 -59.16
N GLY A 515 20.92 12.97 -60.03
CA GLY A 515 21.12 13.20 -61.47
C GLY A 515 20.63 12.07 -62.37
N MET A 516 19.32 11.91 -62.50
CA MET A 516 18.70 11.42 -63.73
C MET A 516 17.20 11.71 -63.68
N ALA A 517 16.74 12.57 -64.58
CA ALA A 517 15.32 12.83 -64.78
C ALA A 517 14.68 11.62 -65.49
N PRO A 518 13.57 11.05 -64.98
CA PRO A 518 12.83 10.02 -65.70
C PRO A 518 11.76 10.65 -66.63
N PRO A 519 11.38 9.95 -67.72
CA PRO A 519 10.35 10.40 -68.66
C PRO A 519 8.93 10.14 -68.10
N PRO A 520 7.88 10.80 -68.63
CA PRO A 520 6.52 10.63 -68.12
C PRO A 520 5.89 9.31 -68.64
N PRO A 521 5.13 8.57 -67.81
CA PRO A 521 4.29 7.47 -68.27
C PRO A 521 2.87 7.94 -68.66
N PRO A 522 2.15 7.19 -69.52
CA PRO A 522 0.82 7.53 -70.00
C PRO A 522 -0.28 7.18 -68.99
N GLY A 523 -1.38 7.94 -69.07
CA GLY A 523 -2.47 7.93 -68.12
C GLY A 523 -3.23 6.60 -67.98
N GLY A 524 -3.55 6.31 -66.72
CA GLY A 524 -4.58 5.36 -66.29
C GLY A 524 -5.26 5.95 -65.07
N SER A 525 -6.57 6.16 -65.17
CA SER A 525 -7.41 6.83 -64.19
C SER A 525 -7.60 5.97 -62.93
N SER A 526 -7.08 6.42 -61.79
CA SER A 526 -7.50 5.96 -60.47
C SER A 526 -7.63 7.17 -59.54
N LEU A 527 -8.82 7.36 -58.99
CA LEU A 527 -9.16 8.42 -58.03
C LEU A 527 -8.18 8.41 -56.84
N PRO A 528 -7.62 9.57 -56.43
CA PRO A 528 -6.74 9.63 -55.28
C PRO A 528 -7.54 9.42 -53.98
N PRO A 529 -6.95 8.74 -52.97
CA PRO A 529 -7.53 8.70 -51.63
C PRO A 529 -7.53 10.12 -51.03
N PRO A 530 -8.49 10.44 -50.15
CA PRO A 530 -8.60 11.78 -49.59
C PRO A 530 -7.35 12.11 -48.76
N PRO A 531 -6.81 13.33 -48.85
CA PRO A 531 -5.70 13.77 -48.01
C PRO A 531 -6.14 13.77 -46.55
N VAL A 532 -5.41 13.04 -45.71
CA VAL A 532 -5.52 13.13 -44.25
C VAL A 532 -5.12 14.55 -43.87
N GLN A 533 -6.10 15.36 -43.43
CA GLN A 533 -5.82 16.65 -42.83
C GLN A 533 -5.18 16.40 -41.47
N THR A 534 -3.87 16.61 -41.37
CA THR A 534 -3.15 16.64 -40.09
C THR A 534 -3.69 17.81 -39.27
N GLU A 535 -4.42 17.49 -38.21
CA GLU A 535 -4.98 18.48 -37.30
C GLU A 535 -3.83 19.25 -36.61
N PRO A 536 -3.88 20.60 -36.56
CA PRO A 536 -2.80 21.39 -35.97
C PRO A 536 -2.66 21.08 -34.48
N GLN A 537 -1.44 20.74 -34.08
CA GLN A 537 -1.06 20.46 -32.70
C GLN A 537 -0.48 21.71 -32.04
N TYR A 538 -0.97 22.05 -30.84
CA TYR A 538 -0.59 23.24 -30.10
C TYR A 538 0.14 22.89 -28.81
N HIS A 539 1.18 23.65 -28.50
CA HIS A 539 1.87 23.63 -27.22
C HIS A 539 1.46 24.85 -26.40
N LEU A 540 1.30 24.69 -25.10
CA LEU A 540 0.90 25.72 -24.15
C LEU A 540 2.01 25.95 -23.12
N ALA A 541 2.43 27.18 -22.92
CA ALA A 541 3.35 27.53 -21.83
C ALA A 541 2.56 28.20 -20.70
N ILE A 542 2.54 27.55 -19.53
CA ILE A 542 1.85 28.00 -18.32
C ILE A 542 2.89 28.11 -17.22
N SER A 543 3.06 29.31 -16.64
CA SER A 543 4.07 29.57 -15.59
C SER A 543 5.50 29.14 -15.97
N GLY A 544 5.87 29.27 -17.24
CA GLY A 544 7.20 28.94 -17.75
C GLY A 544 7.43 27.46 -18.08
N GLN A 545 6.46 26.58 -17.81
CA GLN A 545 6.49 25.16 -18.19
C GLN A 545 5.68 24.93 -19.46
N THR A 546 6.22 24.12 -20.39
CA THR A 546 5.57 23.82 -21.67
C THR A 546 4.81 22.49 -21.59
N TYR A 547 3.54 22.52 -22.01
CA TYR A 547 2.62 21.39 -22.04
C TYR A 547 2.11 21.16 -23.47
N GLY A 548 1.73 19.93 -23.78
CA GLY A 548 1.31 19.52 -25.12
C GLY A 548 2.40 18.72 -25.86
N PRO A 549 2.15 18.32 -27.10
CA PRO A 549 1.15 18.87 -28.02
C PRO A 549 -0.30 18.44 -27.71
N TYR A 550 -1.23 19.38 -27.81
CA TYR A 550 -2.67 19.15 -27.68
C TYR A 550 -3.38 19.46 -29.01
N PRO A 551 -4.41 18.70 -29.40
CA PRO A 551 -5.29 19.06 -30.50
C PRO A 551 -6.18 20.26 -30.12
N VAL A 552 -6.67 21.00 -31.12
CA VAL A 552 -7.54 22.18 -30.95
C VAL A 552 -8.70 21.92 -29.98
N SER A 553 -9.37 20.78 -30.15
CA SER A 553 -10.53 20.38 -29.33
C SER A 553 -10.20 20.27 -27.83
N GLN A 554 -9.00 19.80 -27.49
CA GLN A 554 -8.55 19.68 -26.10
C GLN A 554 -8.18 21.05 -25.52
N VAL A 555 -7.53 21.93 -26.29
CA VAL A 555 -7.22 23.29 -25.85
C VAL A 555 -8.50 24.10 -25.59
N LEU A 556 -9.51 23.98 -26.47
CA LEU A 556 -10.82 24.61 -26.29
C LEU A 556 -11.54 24.10 -25.05
N LYS A 557 -11.47 22.80 -24.77
CA LYS A 557 -12.03 22.20 -23.55
C LYS A 557 -11.34 22.74 -22.30
N MET A 558 -10.00 22.81 -22.29
CA MET A 558 -9.24 23.36 -21.16
C MET A 558 -9.53 24.86 -20.94
N LEU A 559 -9.80 25.62 -22.01
CA LEU A 559 -10.25 27.01 -21.93
C LEU A 559 -11.67 27.11 -21.34
N GLN A 560 -12.58 26.23 -21.74
CA GLN A 560 -13.96 26.17 -21.25
C GLN A 560 -14.03 25.74 -19.77
N ASP A 561 -13.18 24.81 -19.37
CA ASP A 561 -13.02 24.32 -18.00
C ASP A 561 -12.24 25.32 -17.11
N ARG A 562 -11.85 26.49 -17.63
CA ARG A 562 -11.08 27.56 -16.96
C ARG A 562 -9.73 27.10 -16.39
N GLN A 563 -9.15 26.05 -16.96
CA GLN A 563 -7.82 25.55 -16.59
C GLN A 563 -6.69 26.39 -17.20
N LEU A 564 -7.00 27.20 -18.22
CA LEU A 564 -6.06 28.10 -18.89
C LEU A 564 -6.48 29.55 -18.64
N ASP A 565 -5.52 30.40 -18.28
CA ASP A 565 -5.70 31.86 -18.28
C ASP A 565 -5.32 32.41 -19.67
N PRO A 566 -6.27 32.97 -20.45
CA PRO A 566 -6.00 33.47 -21.79
C PRO A 566 -4.96 34.59 -21.87
N GLN A 567 -4.75 35.34 -20.79
CA GLN A 567 -3.80 36.46 -20.74
C GLN A 567 -2.41 36.04 -20.26
N ALA A 568 -2.32 35.02 -19.41
CA ALA A 568 -1.05 34.53 -18.85
C ALA A 568 -0.47 33.32 -19.60
N THR A 569 -1.29 32.57 -20.34
CA THR A 569 -0.86 31.37 -21.09
C THR A 569 -0.33 31.77 -22.45
N GLN A 570 0.87 31.29 -22.82
CA GLN A 570 1.38 31.41 -24.19
C GLN A 570 1.11 30.13 -24.98
N ILE A 571 0.93 30.27 -26.28
CA ILE A 571 0.64 29.18 -27.20
C ILE A 571 1.58 29.23 -28.40
N TRP A 572 1.98 28.05 -28.86
CA TRP A 572 2.78 27.88 -30.07
C TRP A 572 2.32 26.66 -30.85
N ARG A 573 2.36 26.74 -32.18
CA ARG A 573 2.20 25.60 -33.07
C ARG A 573 3.19 25.68 -34.22
N GLN A 574 3.39 24.56 -34.91
CA GLN A 574 4.20 24.53 -36.12
C GLN A 574 3.65 25.55 -37.14
N GLY A 575 4.51 26.50 -37.55
CA GLY A 575 4.16 27.63 -38.42
C GLY A 575 4.08 29.00 -37.73
N PHE A 576 4.12 29.08 -36.40
CA PHE A 576 4.24 30.36 -35.69
C PHE A 576 5.71 30.78 -35.57
N ALA A 577 5.97 32.07 -35.80
CA ALA A 577 7.32 32.64 -35.72
C ALA A 577 7.87 32.70 -34.28
N ALA A 578 6.99 32.80 -33.28
CA ALA A 578 7.32 32.81 -31.86
C ALA A 578 6.11 32.37 -31.02
N TRP A 579 6.31 32.17 -29.72
CA TRP A 579 5.21 31.99 -28.75
C TRP A 579 4.36 33.25 -28.70
N ILE A 580 3.05 33.09 -28.80
CA ILE A 580 2.09 34.22 -28.71
C ILE A 580 1.16 34.01 -27.53
N PRO A 581 0.62 35.07 -26.89
CA PRO A 581 -0.41 34.92 -25.88
C PRO A 581 -1.64 34.18 -26.44
N LEU A 582 -2.26 33.31 -25.64
CA LEU A 582 -3.42 32.51 -26.03
C LEU A 582 -4.58 33.38 -26.53
N ALA A 583 -4.80 34.54 -25.90
CA ALA A 583 -5.80 35.53 -26.31
C ALA A 583 -5.57 36.15 -27.71
N GLN A 584 -4.36 36.05 -28.27
CA GLN A 584 -4.01 36.56 -29.61
C GLN A 584 -4.13 35.49 -30.70
N CYS A 585 -4.47 34.25 -30.33
CA CYS A 585 -4.67 33.16 -31.28
C CYS A 585 -6.12 33.18 -31.83
N ASN A 586 -6.32 33.86 -32.96
CA ASN A 586 -7.63 33.99 -33.61
C ASN A 586 -8.27 32.64 -34.00
N GLU A 587 -7.50 31.57 -34.11
CA GLU A 587 -7.95 30.23 -34.47
C GLU A 587 -8.69 29.51 -33.32
N LEU A 588 -8.51 29.97 -32.09
CA LEU A 588 -9.07 29.35 -30.87
C LEU A 588 -10.12 30.23 -30.17
N LEU A 589 -10.44 31.40 -30.74
CA LEU A 589 -11.52 32.26 -30.27
C LEU A 589 -12.86 31.77 -30.86
N PRO A 590 -13.91 31.55 -30.04
CA PRO A 590 -15.23 31.20 -30.58
C PRO A 590 -15.77 32.34 -31.46
N PRO A 591 -16.43 32.06 -32.60
CA PRO A 591 -17.03 33.11 -33.41
C PRO A 591 -18.07 33.86 -32.57
N ALA A 592 -18.02 35.20 -32.62
CA ALA A 592 -18.99 36.05 -31.95
C ALA A 592 -20.41 35.63 -32.40
N THR A 593 -21.22 35.16 -31.45
CA THR A 593 -22.58 34.72 -31.71
C THR A 593 -23.43 35.91 -32.13
N THR A 594 -23.69 36.02 -33.44
CA THR A 594 -24.81 36.82 -33.93
C THR A 594 -26.09 36.09 -33.54
N THR A 595 -26.82 36.63 -32.57
CA THR A 595 -28.16 36.17 -32.25
C THR A 595 -29.06 36.37 -33.48
N PRO A 596 -29.80 35.34 -33.94
CA PRO A 596 -30.73 35.50 -35.04
C PRO A 596 -31.90 36.39 -34.58
N PRO A 597 -32.37 37.33 -35.41
CA PRO A 597 -33.55 38.12 -35.08
C PRO A 597 -34.78 37.21 -35.01
N PRO A 598 -35.74 37.52 -34.12
CA PRO A 598 -36.95 36.71 -33.96
C PRO A 598 -37.76 36.67 -35.27
N PRO A 599 -38.42 35.54 -35.58
CA PRO A 599 -39.21 35.40 -36.79
C PRO A 599 -40.38 36.39 -36.82
N PRO A 600 -40.73 36.94 -38.00
CA PRO A 600 -41.79 37.93 -38.12
C PRO A 600 -43.18 37.30 -37.91
N LEU A 601 -44.09 38.09 -37.33
CA LEU A 601 -45.52 37.77 -37.27
C LEU A 601 -46.17 38.01 -38.64
N ASN A 602 -46.32 36.94 -39.42
CA ASN A 602 -47.52 36.52 -40.19
C ASN A 602 -47.17 35.44 -41.22
#